data_AF-A3V6T6-F1
#
_entry.id   AF-A3V6T6-F1
#
_cell.length_a   1.000
_cell.length_b   1.000
_cell.length_c   1.000
_cell.angle_alpha   90.00
_cell.angle_beta   90.00
_cell.angle_gamma   90.00
#
_symmetry.space_group_name_H-M   'P 1'
#
loop_
_entity.id
_entity.type
_entity.pdbx_description
1 polymer ?
#
loop_
_entity_poly.entity_id
_entity_poly.type
_entity_poly.pdbx_seq_one_letter_code
_entity_poly.pdbx_strand_id
1 'polypeptide(L)'
;MNPLHDLYAQIYVDCDALRSKTDISFRYETRAKGWIMPSYNRTFDLSIADVDLIEEALRARGRELSRMRLALTEENPAHLESIRVIEQDQRTGEELLGRLHDQKIFYRPRKAVYVGG
;
A
#
# COMPACT_ATOMS: atom_id res chain seq x y z
N MET A 1 -14.16 -23.55 -17.78
CA MET A 1 -14.83 -23.20 -16.51
C MET A 1 -13.71 -22.99 -15.50
N ASN A 2 -13.28 -21.74 -15.30
CA ASN A 2 -12.21 -21.41 -14.34
C ASN A 2 -12.85 -20.72 -13.12
N PRO A 3 -12.64 -21.21 -11.88
CA PRO A 3 -13.50 -20.91 -10.73
C PRO A 3 -12.96 -19.79 -9.83
N LEU A 4 -12.14 -18.88 -10.36
CA LEU A 4 -11.45 -17.85 -9.55
C LEU A 4 -11.99 -16.42 -9.72
N HIS A 5 -12.89 -16.19 -10.68
CA HIS A 5 -13.52 -14.87 -10.87
C HIS A 5 -14.71 -14.62 -9.91
N ASP A 6 -15.12 -15.64 -9.13
CA ASP A 6 -16.28 -15.61 -8.24
C ASP A 6 -15.93 -15.23 -6.79
N LEU A 7 -14.66 -15.32 -6.38
CA LEU A 7 -14.28 -15.02 -4.99
C LEU A 7 -14.09 -13.53 -4.70
N TYR A 8 -13.81 -12.71 -5.72
CA TYR A 8 -13.68 -11.25 -5.56
C TYR A 8 -15.04 -10.52 -5.55
N ALA A 9 -16.11 -11.15 -6.01
CA ALA A 9 -17.46 -10.59 -5.94
C ALA A 9 -18.10 -10.73 -4.54
N GLN A 10 -17.60 -11.65 -3.71
CA GLN A 10 -18.25 -11.98 -2.43
C GLN A 10 -17.97 -10.97 -1.30
N ILE A 11 -16.96 -10.12 -1.41
CA ILE A 11 -16.69 -9.08 -0.38
C ILE A 11 -17.54 -7.83 -0.61
N TYR A 12 -18.13 -7.63 -1.80
CA TYR A 12 -18.90 -6.41 -2.10
C TYR A 12 -20.43 -6.57 -2.05
N VAL A 13 -20.96 -7.73 -1.66
CA VAL A 13 -22.42 -7.96 -1.65
C VAL A 13 -22.99 -8.33 -0.28
N ASP A 14 -22.18 -8.62 0.73
CA ASP A 14 -22.67 -8.91 2.09
C ASP A 14 -22.74 -7.67 3.01
N CYS A 15 -23.01 -6.49 2.44
CA CYS A 15 -23.43 -5.32 3.22
C CYS A 15 -24.94 -5.28 3.53
N ASP A 16 -25.75 -6.14 2.91
CA ASP A 16 -27.22 -6.11 3.06
C ASP A 16 -27.81 -7.18 3.99
N ALA A 17 -27.01 -8.15 4.48
CA ALA A 17 -27.55 -9.33 5.19
C ALA A 17 -27.30 -9.40 6.71
N LEU A 18 -26.58 -8.43 7.32
CA LEU A 18 -26.40 -8.38 8.79
C LEU A 18 -27.32 -7.38 9.51
N ARG A 19 -28.34 -6.88 8.80
CA ARG A 19 -29.38 -6.01 9.35
C ARG A 19 -30.56 -6.82 9.91
N SER A 20 -30.35 -7.64 10.94
CA SER A 20 -31.51 -8.30 11.57
C SER A 20 -31.47 -8.60 13.07
N LYS A 21 -30.36 -8.95 13.74
CA LYS A 21 -30.49 -9.49 15.13
C LYS A 21 -29.37 -9.19 16.13
N THR A 22 -28.84 -7.98 16.16
CA THR A 22 -28.29 -7.40 17.40
C THR A 22 -28.79 -5.98 17.53
N ASP A 23 -29.77 -5.81 18.42
CA ASP A 23 -30.30 -4.56 18.90
C ASP A 23 -29.20 -3.78 19.65
N ILE A 24 -28.35 -3.09 18.91
CA ILE A 24 -27.65 -1.92 19.41
C ILE A 24 -28.50 -0.74 18.92
N SER A 25 -29.54 -0.44 19.70
CA SER A 25 -30.30 0.80 19.58
C SER A 25 -29.38 2.00 19.85
N PHE A 26 -28.56 2.38 18.87
CA PHE A 26 -27.89 3.68 18.85
C PHE A 26 -28.98 4.70 18.50
N ARG A 27 -29.71 5.12 19.54
CA ARG A 27 -30.66 6.23 19.49
C ARG A 27 -29.87 7.47 19.07
N TYR A 28 -29.90 7.82 17.79
CA TYR A 28 -29.44 9.11 17.31
C TYR A 28 -30.50 10.13 17.72
N GLU A 29 -30.38 10.63 18.94
CA GLU A 29 -31.19 11.73 19.42
C GLU A 29 -30.85 12.95 18.54
N THR A 30 -31.80 13.36 17.69
CA THR A 30 -31.65 14.48 16.76
C THR A 30 -31.66 15.79 17.54
N ARG A 31 -30.53 16.10 18.19
CA ARG A 31 -30.23 17.41 18.75
C ARG A 31 -29.25 18.09 17.80
N ALA A 32 -29.78 19.03 17.01
CA ALA A 32 -29.10 19.89 16.03
C ALA A 32 -27.60 20.15 16.29
N LYS A 33 -26.74 19.21 15.87
CA LYS A 33 -25.29 19.37 15.78
C LYS A 33 -24.85 18.61 14.54
N GLY A 34 -24.35 19.35 13.54
CA GLY A 34 -23.92 18.81 12.25
C GLY A 34 -22.96 17.64 12.42
N TRP A 35 -23.26 16.54 11.75
CA TRP A 35 -22.46 15.31 11.77
C TRP A 35 -21.19 15.53 10.93
N ILE A 36 -20.04 15.69 11.58
CA ILE A 36 -18.75 15.69 10.90
C ILE A 36 -18.45 14.25 10.54
N MET A 37 -18.54 13.89 9.25
CA MET A 37 -17.97 12.62 8.80
C MET A 37 -16.47 12.63 9.14
N PRO A 38 -15.94 11.58 9.79
CA PRO A 38 -14.50 11.51 10.07
C PRO A 38 -13.75 11.53 8.74
N SER A 39 -13.14 12.67 8.45
CA SER A 39 -12.32 12.89 7.27
C SER A 39 -10.94 12.30 7.54
N TYR A 40 -10.32 11.74 6.50
CA TYR A 40 -8.95 11.26 6.60
C TYR A 40 -8.02 12.39 7.02
N ASN A 41 -7.14 12.09 7.98
CA ASN A 41 -6.09 13.02 8.33
C ASN A 41 -5.19 13.20 7.10
N ARG A 42 -5.12 14.43 6.60
CA ARG A 42 -4.27 14.82 5.47
C ARG A 42 -2.90 15.31 5.95
N THR A 43 -2.74 15.51 7.26
CA THR A 43 -1.52 16.00 7.87
C THR A 43 -0.78 14.83 8.51
N PHE A 44 0.39 14.51 7.96
CA PHE A 44 1.29 13.50 8.50
C PHE A 44 2.43 14.21 9.22
N ASP A 45 2.66 13.86 10.48
CA ASP A 45 3.82 14.31 11.24
C ASP A 45 4.86 13.19 11.22
N LEU A 46 5.81 13.29 10.31
CA LEU A 46 6.91 12.33 10.14
C LEU A 46 8.22 13.07 10.28
N SER A 47 9.07 12.61 11.20
CA SER A 47 10.43 13.12 11.29
C SER A 47 11.28 12.58 10.14
N ILE A 48 12.43 13.22 9.89
CA ILE A 48 13.40 12.74 8.90
C ILE A 48 13.84 11.29 9.20
N ALA A 49 14.02 10.97 10.49
CA ALA A 49 14.40 9.62 10.92
C ALA A 49 13.30 8.59 10.60
N ASP A 50 12.03 8.95 10.74
CA ASP A 50 10.91 8.07 10.39
C ASP A 50 10.87 7.82 8.89
N VAL A 51 11.10 8.85 8.08
CA VAL A 51 11.16 8.73 6.62
C VAL A 51 12.30 7.82 6.20
N ASP A 52 13.50 7.99 6.77
CA ASP A 52 14.65 7.14 6.45
C ASP A 52 14.42 5.68 6.87
N LEU A 53 13.77 5.45 8.01
CA LEU A 53 13.37 4.11 8.45
C LEU A 53 12.38 3.46 7.48
N ILE A 54 11.36 4.21 7.04
CA ILE A 54 10.38 3.74 6.05
C ILE A 54 11.08 3.38 4.74
N GLU A 55 11.99 4.23 4.28
CA GLU A 55 12.73 3.95 3.05
C GLU A 55 13.61 2.70 3.15
N GLU A 56 14.33 2.51 4.26
CA GLU A 56 15.15 1.30 4.44
C GLU A 56 14.27 0.05 4.55
N ALA A 57 13.12 0.13 5.21
CA ALA A 57 12.16 -0.97 5.26
C ALA A 57 11.64 -1.33 3.85
N LEU A 58 11.30 -0.33 3.03
CA LEU A 58 10.88 -0.54 1.64
C LEU A 58 11.99 -1.15 0.79
N ARG A 59 13.23 -0.68 0.93
CA ARG A 59 14.40 -1.27 0.26
C ARG A 59 14.65 -2.71 0.70
N ALA A 60 14.52 -3.00 2.00
CA ALA A 60 14.64 -4.34 2.54
C ALA A 60 13.58 -5.29 1.96
N ARG A 61 12.32 -4.84 1.90
CA ARG A 61 11.22 -5.57 1.28
C ARG A 61 11.45 -5.80 -0.21
N GLY A 62 11.95 -4.80 -0.93
CA GLY A 62 12.32 -4.94 -2.35
C GLY A 62 13.39 -6.01 -2.58
N ARG A 63 14.42 -6.08 -1.71
CA ARG A 63 15.45 -7.14 -1.74
C ARG A 63 14.86 -8.53 -1.49
N GLU A 64 13.92 -8.62 -0.55
CA GLU A 64 13.23 -9.88 -0.24
C GLU A 64 12.39 -10.36 -1.44
N LEU A 65 11.57 -9.48 -2.01
CA LEU A 65 10.75 -9.77 -3.20
C LEU A 65 11.61 -10.20 -4.38
N SER A 66 12.74 -9.55 -4.62
CA SER A 66 13.70 -9.95 -5.66
C SER A 66 14.23 -11.37 -5.46
N ARG A 67 14.54 -11.77 -4.22
CA ARG A 67 14.98 -13.14 -3.91
C ARG A 67 13.86 -14.15 -4.14
N MET A 68 12.64 -13.85 -3.70
CA MET A 68 11.48 -14.71 -3.91
C MET A 68 11.18 -14.90 -5.40
N ARG A 69 11.25 -13.82 -6.19
CA ARG A 69 11.08 -13.89 -7.66
C ARG A 69 12.11 -14.82 -8.28
N LEU A 70 13.39 -14.70 -7.91
CA LEU A 70 14.45 -15.56 -8.43
C LEU A 70 14.23 -17.03 -8.06
N ALA A 71 13.83 -17.32 -6.82
CA ALA A 71 13.53 -18.68 -6.36
C ALA A 71 12.34 -19.33 -7.11
N LEU A 72 11.38 -18.53 -7.58
CA LEU A 72 10.21 -19.00 -8.33
C LEU A 72 10.45 -19.12 -9.83
N THR A 73 11.56 -18.60 -10.35
CA THR A 73 11.88 -18.62 -11.79
C THR A 73 12.28 -20.04 -12.27
N GLU A 74 12.51 -20.98 -11.35
CA GLU A 74 12.79 -22.38 -11.66
C GLU A 74 11.51 -23.16 -12.05
N GLU A 75 11.28 -23.24 -13.35
CA GLU A 75 10.66 -24.35 -14.12
C GLU A 75 9.19 -24.77 -13.91
N ASN A 76 8.37 -24.11 -13.09
CA ASN A 76 6.94 -24.50 -12.95
C ASN A 76 5.94 -23.42 -13.43
N PRO A 77 5.08 -23.70 -14.44
CA PRO A 77 4.04 -22.77 -14.87
C PRO A 77 3.01 -22.43 -13.77
N ALA A 78 2.92 -23.21 -12.69
CA ALA A 78 2.10 -22.90 -11.53
C ALA A 78 2.57 -21.64 -10.77
N HIS A 79 3.81 -21.21 -10.93
CA HIS A 79 4.37 -20.05 -10.23
C HIS A 79 4.10 -18.71 -10.95
N LEU A 80 3.52 -18.72 -12.16
CA LEU A 80 3.27 -17.50 -12.94
C LEU A 80 2.43 -16.47 -12.19
N GLU A 81 1.41 -16.91 -11.45
CA GLU A 81 0.57 -16.00 -10.67
C GLU A 81 1.33 -15.41 -9.46
N SER A 82 2.10 -16.24 -8.76
CA SER A 82 2.94 -15.78 -7.64
C SER A 82 3.99 -14.78 -8.11
N ILE A 83 4.59 -14.99 -9.28
CA ILE A 83 5.53 -14.05 -9.90
C ILE A 83 4.84 -12.73 -10.21
N ARG A 84 3.62 -12.72 -10.78
CA ARG A 84 2.86 -11.50 -11.05
C ARG A 84 2.58 -10.69 -9.79
N VAL A 85 2.17 -11.34 -8.70
CA VAL A 85 1.94 -10.68 -7.41
C VAL A 85 3.22 -10.05 -6.88
N ILE A 86 4.34 -10.77 -6.93
CA ILE A 86 5.64 -10.26 -6.49
C ILE A 86 6.07 -9.05 -7.33
N GLU A 87 5.94 -9.10 -8.65
CA GLU A 87 6.28 -7.98 -9.54
C GLU A 87 5.39 -6.75 -9.28
N GLN A 88 4.10 -6.96 -8.99
CA GLN A 88 3.19 -5.88 -8.63
C GLN A 88 3.59 -5.22 -7.30
N ASP A 89 3.90 -6.02 -6.27
CA ASP A 89 4.38 -5.52 -4.98
C ASP A 89 5.71 -4.77 -5.12
N GLN A 90 6.62 -5.27 -5.95
CA GLN A 90 7.89 -4.60 -6.25
C GLN A 90 7.64 -3.23 -6.87
N ARG A 91 6.78 -3.16 -7.89
CA ARG A 91 6.45 -1.91 -8.56
C ARG A 91 5.83 -0.90 -7.60
N THR A 92 4.86 -1.32 -6.79
CA THR A 92 4.23 -0.42 -5.81
C THR A 92 5.23 0.10 -4.77
N GLY A 93 6.18 -0.74 -4.33
CA GLY A 93 7.26 -0.33 -3.45
C GLY A 93 8.21 0.68 -4.09
N GLU A 94 8.62 0.44 -5.34
CA GLU A 94 9.50 1.35 -6.11
C GLU A 94 8.81 2.70 -6.38
N GLU A 95 7.53 2.70 -6.72
CA GLU A 95 6.75 3.92 -6.90
C GLU A 95 6.66 4.74 -5.61
N LEU A 96 6.50 4.10 -4.45
CA LEU A 96 6.50 4.78 -3.16
C LEU A 96 7.88 5.35 -2.82
N LEU A 97 8.95 4.60 -3.07
CA LEU A 97 10.32 5.09 -2.92
C LEU A 97 10.59 6.30 -3.82
N GLY A 98 10.10 6.30 -5.05
CA GLY A 98 10.18 7.46 -5.94
C GLY A 98 9.48 8.68 -5.37
N ARG A 99 8.24 8.54 -4.88
CA ARG A 99 7.50 9.65 -4.24
C ARG A 99 8.16 10.18 -2.97
N LEU A 100 8.81 9.31 -2.18
CA LEU A 100 9.59 9.73 -1.00
C LEU A 100 10.87 10.45 -1.41
N HIS A 101 11.56 9.93 -2.43
CA HIS A 101 12.76 10.54 -2.99
C HIS A 101 12.48 11.94 -3.54
N ASP A 102 11.36 12.15 -4.24
CA ASP A 102 10.98 13.46 -4.81
C ASP A 102 10.75 14.55 -3.75
N GLN A 103 10.53 14.17 -2.49
CA GLN A 103 10.40 15.11 -1.38
C GLN A 103 11.77 15.57 -0.83
N LYS A 104 12.87 14.90 -1.19
CA LYS A 104 14.21 15.22 -0.69
C LYS A 104 14.85 16.39 -1.45
N ILE A 105 15.44 17.33 -0.73
CA ILE A 105 16.25 18.40 -1.31
C ILE A 105 17.69 17.89 -1.46
N PHE A 106 18.07 17.56 -2.69
CA PHE A 106 19.42 17.07 -2.98
C PHE A 106 20.43 18.22 -3.12
N TYR A 107 21.56 18.10 -2.43
CA TYR A 107 22.68 19.01 -2.61
C TYR A 107 23.25 18.91 -4.03
N ARG A 108 23.40 20.05 -4.71
CA ARG A 108 24.00 20.16 -6.05
C ARG A 108 25.15 21.17 -5.98
N PRO A 109 26.42 20.76 -6.17
CA PRO A 109 27.55 21.68 -6.18
C PRO A 109 27.41 22.68 -7.35
N ARG A 110 27.53 23.99 -7.08
CA ARG A 110 27.43 25.03 -8.12
C ARG A 110 28.72 25.26 -8.92
N LYS A 111 29.87 24.87 -8.37
CA LYS A 111 31.22 25.18 -8.91
C LYS A 111 32.04 23.92 -9.24
N ALA A 112 31.46 22.74 -9.10
CA ALA A 112 32.13 21.47 -9.39
C ALA A 112 31.21 20.59 -10.24
N VAL A 113 31.80 19.68 -11.01
CA VAL A 113 31.05 18.70 -11.80
C VAL A 113 30.23 17.83 -10.86
N TYR A 114 28.92 17.79 -11.08
CA TYR A 114 28.03 16.88 -10.37
C TYR A 114 28.17 15.47 -10.94
N VAL A 115 28.50 14.50 -10.09
CA VAL A 115 28.46 13.06 -10.41
C VAL A 115 27.32 12.45 -9.60
N GLY A 116 26.25 12.05 -10.26
CA GLY A 116 25.13 11.34 -9.67
C GLY A 116 25.17 9.86 -10.05
N GLY A 117 24.86 9.00 -9.09
CA GLY A 117 24.57 7.57 -9.31
C GLY A 117 23.07 7.32 -9.42
#